data_AF-A0AB34P8H2-F1
#
_entry.id   AF-A0AB34P8H2-F1
#
_cell.length_a   1.000
_cell.length_b   1.000
_cell.length_c   1.000
_cell.angle_alpha   90.00
_cell.angle_beta   90.00
_cell.angle_gamma   90.00
#
_symmetry.space_group_name_H-M   'P 1'
#
loop_
_entity.id
_entity.type
_entity.pdbx_description
1 polymer ?
#
loop_
_entity_poly.entity_id
_entity_poly.type
_entity_poly.pdbx_seq_one_letter_code
_entity_poly.pdbx_strand_id
1 'polypeptide(L)'
;MFSIFKKKAAALLSVQANGRELCRISQSDLPCEIKPCVWLEADSILEFVDSTGDVHRHELGAASGWFHFSIRVHANLGCQADCVISQTEQLDPDAFATGKAAGIRFQPFFLPGAAISNAALAGKGLFARGLHFSGLVTNSNVLLSCECEHCKRSFLIRSYHAGFSEAGYFYSGSGSYTITVDSQLPGSPTALSEPDAQALAALEQALPLAPDGSSYAYLNPFRCPHCSEPYIDFEANPGLRQNEYYGNYFAGATLLRYVPEPV
;
A
#
# COMPACT_ATOMS: atom_id res chain seq x y z
N MET A 1 41.27 -25.06 23.23
CA MET A 1 41.29 -23.71 23.84
C MET A 1 41.16 -22.71 22.69
N PHE A 2 40.22 -21.77 22.79
CA PHE A 2 39.93 -20.63 21.88
C PHE A 2 39.16 -20.87 20.57
N SER A 3 37.84 -21.07 20.72
CA SER A 3 36.85 -20.61 19.71
C SER A 3 36.51 -19.14 20.02
N ILE A 4 37.40 -18.22 19.65
CA ILE A 4 37.23 -16.79 19.88
C ILE A 4 36.62 -16.15 18.62
N PHE A 5 35.40 -15.64 18.78
CA PHE A 5 34.59 -14.85 17.85
C PHE A 5 34.36 -15.45 16.45
N LYS A 6 33.36 -16.33 16.33
CA LYS A 6 32.57 -16.37 15.08
C LYS A 6 32.00 -14.96 14.89
N LYS A 7 32.54 -14.17 13.96
CA LYS A 7 31.89 -12.95 13.47
C LYS A 7 30.45 -13.35 13.16
N LYS A 8 29.46 -12.73 13.83
CA LYS A 8 28.06 -12.85 13.42
C LYS A 8 28.05 -12.51 11.92
N ALA A 9 27.52 -13.41 11.10
CA ALA A 9 27.35 -13.12 9.68
C ALA A 9 26.63 -11.77 9.54
N ALA A 10 27.07 -10.95 8.59
CA ALA A 10 26.42 -9.67 8.35
C ALA A 10 24.95 -9.92 8.04
N ALA A 11 24.06 -9.15 8.68
CA ALA A 11 22.64 -9.26 8.41
C ALA A 11 22.39 -8.76 6.99
N LEU A 12 21.57 -9.50 6.25
CA LEU A 12 21.00 -8.99 5.00
C LEU A 12 19.89 -7.97 5.31
N LEU A 13 19.10 -8.24 6.36
CA LEU A 13 18.02 -7.40 6.82
C LEU A 13 17.86 -7.49 8.35
N SER A 14 17.66 -6.36 8.98
CA SER A 14 17.23 -6.22 10.38
C SER A 14 15.85 -5.58 10.40
N VAL A 15 14.90 -6.19 11.11
CA VAL A 15 13.57 -5.59 11.28
C VAL A 15 13.43 -5.11 12.72
N GLN A 16 13.03 -3.86 12.89
CA GLN A 16 12.97 -3.19 14.17
C GLN A 16 11.61 -2.53 14.35
N ALA A 17 11.11 -2.49 15.59
CA ALA A 17 9.98 -1.66 15.95
C ALA A 17 10.38 -0.72 17.08
N ASN A 18 10.15 0.58 16.89
CA ASN A 18 10.54 1.64 17.82
C ASN A 18 12.03 1.53 18.24
N GLY A 19 12.93 1.23 17.30
CA GLY A 19 14.37 1.04 17.53
C GLY A 19 14.76 -0.28 18.22
N ARG A 20 13.81 -1.17 18.52
CA ARG A 20 14.07 -2.51 19.07
C ARG A 20 14.06 -3.55 17.97
N GLU A 21 15.16 -4.29 17.81
CA GLU A 21 15.24 -5.41 16.86
C GLU A 21 14.21 -6.50 17.20
N LEU A 22 13.35 -6.82 16.24
CA LEU A 22 12.37 -7.91 16.29
C LEU A 22 12.95 -9.20 15.73
N CYS A 23 13.63 -9.09 14.58
CA CYS A 23 14.31 -10.21 13.95
C CYS A 23 15.45 -9.73 13.05
N ARG A 24 16.29 -10.69 12.67
CA ARG A 24 17.43 -10.51 11.79
C ARG A 24 17.49 -11.66 10.79
N ILE A 25 17.71 -11.33 9.53
CA ILE A 25 17.77 -12.28 8.41
C ILE A 25 19.16 -12.18 7.78
N SER A 26 19.76 -13.33 7.51
CA SER A 26 21.05 -13.49 6.86
C SER A 26 20.89 -14.18 5.50
N GLN A 27 21.93 -14.12 4.66
CA GLN A 27 21.90 -14.76 3.34
C GLN A 27 21.63 -16.27 3.41
N SER A 28 22.12 -16.95 4.47
CA SER A 28 21.93 -18.38 4.67
C SER A 28 20.52 -18.77 5.06
N ASP A 29 19.68 -17.80 5.46
CA ASP A 29 18.30 -18.07 5.84
C ASP A 29 17.38 -18.13 4.61
N LEU A 30 17.82 -17.63 3.45
CA LEU A 30 16.95 -17.44 2.30
C LEU A 30 16.63 -18.73 1.54
N PRO A 31 15.37 -18.92 1.08
CA PRO A 31 14.19 -18.10 1.38
C PRO A 31 13.66 -18.39 2.79
N CYS A 32 13.16 -17.37 3.48
CA CYS A 32 12.62 -17.51 4.84
C CYS A 32 11.30 -16.77 5.05
N GLU A 33 10.57 -17.20 6.08
CA GLU A 33 9.49 -16.48 6.72
C GLU A 33 9.76 -16.40 8.23
N ILE A 34 9.76 -15.20 8.80
CA ILE A 34 9.87 -14.98 10.25
C ILE A 34 8.61 -14.29 10.75
N LYS A 35 8.06 -14.78 11.86
CA LYS A 35 6.79 -14.31 12.43
C LYS A 35 6.96 -13.72 13.84
N PRO A 36 7.62 -12.56 14.00
CA PRO A 36 7.68 -11.93 15.31
C PRO A 36 6.28 -11.45 15.74
N CYS A 37 6.00 -11.59 17.03
CA CYS A 37 4.80 -11.06 17.67
C CYS A 37 5.22 -10.07 18.76
N VAL A 38 4.65 -8.86 18.75
CA VAL A 38 5.02 -7.81 19.71
C VAL A 38 3.86 -6.87 19.95
N TRP A 39 3.70 -6.42 21.19
CA TRP A 39 2.80 -5.33 21.53
C TRP A 39 3.38 -3.99 21.07
N LEU A 40 2.60 -3.22 20.31
CA LEU A 40 2.95 -1.88 19.87
C LEU A 40 1.83 -0.89 20.22
N GLU A 41 2.25 0.30 20.62
CA GLU A 41 1.37 1.43 20.89
C GLU A 41 1.02 2.18 19.59
N ALA A 42 0.02 3.04 19.65
CA ALA A 42 -0.28 3.97 18.57
C ALA A 42 0.96 4.80 18.20
N ASP A 43 1.06 5.16 16.92
CA ASP A 43 2.15 5.91 16.30
C ASP A 43 3.53 5.22 16.38
N SER A 44 3.53 3.90 16.65
CA SER A 44 4.74 3.08 16.54
C SER A 44 5.28 3.09 15.11
N ILE A 45 6.58 2.82 15.01
CA ILE A 45 7.34 2.82 13.76
C ILE A 45 7.93 1.43 13.56
N LEU A 46 7.75 0.88 12.36
CA LEU A 46 8.44 -0.32 11.88
C LEU A 46 9.54 0.09 10.90
N GLU A 47 10.73 -0.46 11.06
CA GLU A 47 11.89 -0.18 10.21
C GLU A 47 12.50 -1.48 9.69
N PHE A 48 12.72 -1.54 8.38
CA PHE A 48 13.52 -2.58 7.74
C PHE A 48 14.86 -1.95 7.34
N VAL A 49 15.92 -2.34 8.01
CA VAL A 49 17.29 -1.84 7.78
C VAL A 49 18.06 -2.90 7.01
N ASP A 50 18.48 -2.58 5.79
CA ASP A 50 19.22 -3.53 4.95
C ASP A 50 20.72 -3.56 5.26
N SER A 51 21.44 -4.46 4.56
CA SER A 51 22.89 -4.63 4.73
C SER A 51 23.75 -3.41 4.36
N THR A 52 23.21 -2.46 3.61
CA THR A 52 23.88 -1.20 3.22
C THR A 52 23.57 -0.05 4.19
N GLY A 53 22.59 -0.24 5.07
CA GLY A 53 22.12 0.77 6.02
C GLY A 53 20.95 1.59 5.52
N ASP A 54 20.42 1.29 4.33
CA ASP A 54 19.18 1.89 3.84
C ASP A 54 18.00 1.41 4.71
N VAL A 55 17.07 2.32 4.98
CA VAL A 55 15.95 2.11 5.91
C VAL A 55 14.63 2.31 5.18
N HIS A 56 13.81 1.25 5.16
CA HIS A 56 12.39 1.34 4.80
C HIS A 56 11.59 1.55 6.08
N ARG A 57 11.15 2.80 6.30
CA ARG A 57 10.48 3.22 7.54
C ARG A 57 8.97 3.34 7.32
N HIS A 58 8.20 2.64 8.14
CA HIS A 58 6.74 2.60 8.11
C HIS A 58 6.13 3.09 9.42
N GLU A 59 5.42 4.22 9.35
CA GLU A 59 4.56 4.73 10.43
C GLU A 59 3.27 3.90 10.49
N LEU A 60 2.96 3.34 11.66
CA LEU A 60 1.82 2.43 11.86
C LEU A 60 0.52 3.16 12.19
N GLY A 61 0.57 4.49 12.30
CA GLY A 61 -0.58 5.36 12.60
C GLY A 61 -1.25 4.99 13.93
N ALA A 62 -2.56 5.21 14.03
CA ALA A 62 -3.31 5.02 15.27
C ALA A 62 -3.52 3.55 15.71
N ALA A 63 -2.93 2.58 15.02
CA ALA A 63 -3.08 1.17 15.36
C ALA A 63 -2.30 0.82 16.64
N SER A 64 -2.95 0.13 17.58
CA SER A 64 -2.33 -0.41 18.79
C SER A 64 -2.82 -1.83 19.08
N GLY A 65 -1.96 -2.63 19.69
CA GLY A 65 -2.26 -4.03 20.01
C GLY A 65 -1.06 -4.94 19.84
N TRP A 66 -1.35 -6.25 19.78
CA TRP A 66 -0.38 -7.26 19.37
C TRP A 66 -0.29 -7.32 17.85
N PHE A 67 0.89 -7.00 17.33
CA PHE A 67 1.21 -7.10 15.92
C PHE A 67 1.83 -8.46 15.63
N HIS A 68 1.11 -9.27 14.87
CA HIS A 68 1.52 -10.59 14.41
C HIS A 68 2.09 -10.46 13.01
N PHE A 69 3.39 -10.24 12.91
CA PHE A 69 4.05 -10.03 11.62
C PHE A 69 4.26 -11.36 10.88
N SER A 70 4.29 -11.30 9.56
CA SER A 70 4.85 -12.30 8.66
C SER A 70 5.81 -11.56 7.73
N ILE A 71 7.11 -11.75 7.96
CA ILE A 71 8.19 -11.12 7.18
C ILE A 71 8.82 -12.21 6.33
N ARG A 72 8.71 -12.07 5.01
CA ARG A 72 9.15 -13.05 4.03
C ARG A 72 10.23 -12.44 3.16
N VAL A 73 11.37 -13.13 3.05
CA VAL A 73 12.43 -12.76 2.11
C VAL A 73 12.66 -13.92 1.16
N HIS A 74 12.49 -13.63 -0.12
CA HIS A 74 12.53 -14.61 -1.20
C HIS A 74 13.95 -14.80 -1.74
N ALA A 75 14.17 -15.87 -2.49
CA ALA A 75 15.47 -16.17 -3.09
C ALA A 75 15.96 -15.10 -4.09
N ASN A 76 15.04 -14.33 -4.67
CA ASN A 76 15.34 -13.19 -5.54
C ASN A 76 15.58 -11.88 -4.77
N LEU A 77 15.73 -11.94 -3.44
CA LEU A 77 15.96 -10.80 -2.55
C LEU A 77 14.76 -9.82 -2.44
N GLY A 78 13.57 -10.22 -2.89
CA GLY A 78 12.34 -9.51 -2.59
C GLY A 78 11.91 -9.72 -1.13
N CYS A 79 11.67 -8.63 -0.41
CA CYS A 79 11.11 -8.60 0.94
C CYS A 79 9.62 -8.24 0.87
N GLN A 80 8.79 -9.03 1.55
CA GLN A 80 7.36 -8.79 1.72
C GLN A 80 7.03 -8.89 3.21
N ALA A 81 6.20 -7.98 3.70
CA ALA A 81 5.72 -8.04 5.07
C ALA A 81 4.23 -7.72 5.14
N ASP A 82 3.53 -8.44 6.00
CA ASP A 82 2.18 -8.14 6.44
C ASP A 82 2.11 -8.31 7.97
N CYS A 83 1.10 -7.71 8.60
CA CYS A 83 0.73 -8.05 9.97
C CYS A 83 -0.78 -8.16 10.14
N VAL A 84 -1.17 -8.95 11.13
CA VAL A 84 -2.50 -8.90 11.75
C VAL A 84 -2.36 -8.22 13.11
N ILE A 85 -3.33 -7.39 13.47
CA ILE A 85 -3.36 -6.65 14.73
C ILE A 85 -4.54 -7.16 15.55
N SER A 86 -4.26 -7.69 16.75
CA SER A 86 -5.28 -8.16 17.69
C SER A 86 -5.05 -7.58 19.09
N GLN A 87 -6.00 -7.80 19.99
CA GLN A 87 -5.89 -7.38 21.40
C GLN A 87 -5.23 -8.45 22.29
N THR A 88 -4.84 -9.59 21.72
CA THR A 88 -4.29 -10.74 22.46
C THR A 88 -3.02 -11.26 21.81
N GLU A 89 -2.04 -11.69 22.62
CA GLU A 89 -0.75 -12.20 22.14
C GLU A 89 -0.89 -13.49 21.33
N GLN A 90 -1.91 -14.29 21.64
CA GLN A 90 -2.32 -15.42 20.80
C GLN A 90 -3.42 -14.93 19.86
N LEU A 91 -3.13 -14.99 18.56
CA LEU A 91 -4.09 -14.65 17.52
C LEU A 91 -5.19 -15.72 17.44
N ASP A 92 -6.43 -15.31 17.64
CA ASP A 92 -7.60 -16.11 17.26
C ASP A 92 -7.59 -16.29 15.73
N PRO A 93 -7.51 -17.54 15.21
CA PRO A 93 -7.47 -17.80 13.77
C PRO A 93 -8.60 -17.16 12.97
N ASP A 94 -9.77 -16.97 13.58
CA ASP A 94 -10.96 -16.44 12.93
C ASP A 94 -11.11 -14.92 13.11
N ALA A 95 -10.28 -14.28 13.94
CA ALA A 95 -10.42 -12.86 14.25
C ALA A 95 -10.33 -11.98 13.00
N PHE A 96 -9.48 -12.34 12.05
CA PHE A 96 -9.33 -11.60 10.82
C PHE A 96 -10.54 -11.79 9.87
N ALA A 97 -10.99 -13.04 9.69
CA ALA A 97 -12.14 -13.36 8.84
C ALA A 97 -13.45 -12.77 9.37
N THR A 98 -13.58 -12.65 10.70
CA THR A 98 -14.76 -12.08 11.38
C THR A 98 -14.68 -10.57 11.59
N GLY A 99 -13.65 -9.90 11.09
CA GLY A 99 -13.47 -8.44 11.20
C GLY A 99 -13.11 -7.94 12.61
N LYS A 100 -12.77 -8.84 13.54
CA LYS A 100 -12.32 -8.52 14.91
C LYS A 100 -10.85 -8.13 14.99
N ALA A 101 -10.08 -8.41 13.94
CA ALA A 101 -8.70 -7.98 13.78
C ALA A 101 -8.55 -7.08 12.54
N ALA A 102 -7.59 -6.17 12.60
CA ALA A 102 -7.16 -5.38 11.46
C ALA A 102 -5.86 -5.96 10.88
N GLY A 103 -5.46 -5.52 9.70
CA GLY A 103 -4.16 -5.86 9.15
C GLY A 103 -3.47 -4.68 8.50
N ILE A 104 -2.15 -4.77 8.37
CA ILE A 104 -1.35 -3.85 7.57
C ILE A 104 -0.52 -4.67 6.60
N ARG A 105 -0.60 -4.34 5.31
CA ARG A 105 0.32 -4.83 4.29
C ARG A 105 1.35 -3.75 4.00
N PHE A 106 2.62 -4.08 4.11
CA PHE A 106 3.71 -3.16 3.85
C PHE A 106 4.14 -3.24 2.40
N GLN A 107 4.46 -2.10 1.77
CA GLN A 107 4.99 -2.06 0.42
C GLN A 107 6.21 -3.00 0.31
N PRO A 108 6.13 -4.02 -0.56
CA PRO A 108 7.28 -4.86 -0.87
C PRO A 108 8.44 -4.04 -1.42
N PHE A 109 9.65 -4.48 -1.13
CA PHE A 109 10.88 -3.87 -1.64
C PHE A 109 11.94 -4.95 -1.90
N PHE A 110 12.90 -4.63 -2.75
CA PHE A 110 14.04 -5.47 -3.06
C PHE A 110 15.25 -5.05 -2.22
N LEU A 111 15.94 -6.05 -1.65
CA LEU A 111 17.17 -5.86 -0.89
C LEU A 111 18.38 -5.68 -1.82
N PRO A 112 19.50 -5.13 -1.31
CA PRO A 112 20.72 -4.96 -2.08
C PRO A 112 21.19 -6.25 -2.78
N GLY A 113 21.53 -6.14 -4.06
CA GLY A 113 21.94 -7.28 -4.90
C GLY A 113 20.80 -7.94 -5.69
N ALA A 114 19.53 -7.53 -5.48
CA ALA A 114 18.43 -7.96 -6.33
C ALA A 114 18.62 -7.49 -7.79
N ALA A 115 18.09 -8.27 -8.74
CA ALA A 115 18.13 -7.92 -10.16
C ALA A 115 17.19 -6.74 -10.52
N ILE A 116 16.17 -6.51 -9.69
CA ILE A 116 15.17 -5.44 -9.88
C ILE A 116 15.44 -4.36 -8.83
N SER A 117 15.47 -3.10 -9.27
CA SER A 117 15.58 -1.95 -8.37
C SER A 117 14.21 -1.47 -7.91
N ASN A 118 14.09 -1.04 -6.65
CA ASN A 118 12.89 -0.38 -6.12
C ASN A 118 12.49 0.85 -6.94
N ALA A 119 13.45 1.57 -7.53
CA ALA A 119 13.18 2.74 -8.35
C ALA A 119 12.37 2.42 -9.63
N ALA A 120 12.40 1.17 -10.12
CA ALA A 120 11.60 0.75 -11.28
C ALA A 120 10.09 0.74 -11.01
N LEU A 121 9.67 0.80 -9.73
CA LEU A 121 8.28 0.82 -9.32
C LEU A 121 7.71 2.23 -9.16
N ALA A 122 8.54 3.28 -9.29
CA ALA A 122 8.11 4.66 -9.18
C ALA A 122 6.96 4.97 -10.16
N GLY A 123 5.89 5.59 -9.64
CA GLY A 123 4.69 5.94 -10.41
C GLY A 123 3.85 4.74 -10.89
N LYS A 124 4.22 3.49 -10.58
CA LYS A 124 3.42 2.31 -10.97
C LYS A 124 2.22 2.11 -10.05
N GLY A 125 1.25 1.33 -10.52
CA GLY A 125 0.06 0.93 -9.75
C GLY A 125 0.34 -0.09 -8.64
N LEU A 126 -0.64 -0.35 -7.78
CA LEU A 126 -0.44 -1.17 -6.58
C LEU A 126 -0.27 -2.66 -6.88
N PHE A 127 -0.75 -3.14 -8.03
CA PHE A 127 -0.44 -4.49 -8.50
C PHE A 127 1.04 -4.66 -8.84
N ALA A 128 1.61 -3.72 -9.60
CA ALA A 128 3.02 -3.75 -9.95
C ALA A 128 3.92 -3.61 -8.72
N ARG A 129 3.46 -2.83 -7.73
CA ARG A 129 4.11 -2.67 -6.42
C ARG A 129 3.92 -3.87 -5.49
N GLY A 130 3.10 -4.86 -5.85
CA GLY A 130 2.86 -6.06 -5.04
C GLY A 130 2.01 -5.82 -3.77
N LEU A 131 1.26 -4.72 -3.74
CA LEU A 131 0.32 -4.40 -2.67
C LEU A 131 -1.07 -5.04 -2.92
N HIS A 132 -1.42 -5.24 -4.19
CA HIS A 132 -2.58 -6.05 -4.61
C HIS A 132 -2.16 -7.23 -5.49
N PHE A 133 -2.99 -8.27 -5.51
CA PHE A 133 -2.75 -9.50 -6.25
C PHE A 133 -3.99 -9.87 -7.08
N SER A 134 -3.80 -10.19 -8.34
CA SER A 134 -4.90 -10.58 -9.22
C SER A 134 -5.61 -11.83 -8.71
N GLY A 135 -6.94 -11.83 -8.74
CA GLY A 135 -7.77 -12.94 -8.26
C GLY A 135 -7.97 -13.00 -6.74
N LEU A 136 -7.36 -12.09 -5.96
CA LEU A 136 -7.55 -12.02 -4.51
C LEU A 136 -8.14 -10.65 -4.13
N VAL A 137 -9.32 -10.66 -3.52
CA VAL A 137 -9.91 -9.43 -2.99
C VAL A 137 -9.24 -9.08 -1.65
N THR A 138 -8.47 -8.00 -1.62
CA THR A 138 -7.95 -7.46 -0.35
C THR A 138 -9.13 -7.06 0.55
N ASN A 139 -9.17 -7.61 1.77
CA ASN A 139 -10.21 -7.33 2.75
C ASN A 139 -10.16 -5.86 3.22
N SER A 140 -11.31 -5.24 3.49
CA SER A 140 -11.44 -3.81 3.84
C SER A 140 -10.84 -3.46 5.22
N ASN A 141 -10.62 -4.46 6.07
CA ASN A 141 -9.90 -4.33 7.34
C ASN A 141 -8.35 -4.30 7.17
N VAL A 142 -7.83 -4.32 5.93
CA VAL A 142 -6.40 -4.16 5.63
C VAL A 142 -6.09 -2.72 5.25
N LEU A 143 -5.13 -2.12 5.95
CA LEU A 143 -4.43 -0.92 5.51
C LEU A 143 -3.23 -1.30 4.64
N LEU A 144 -2.93 -0.47 3.66
CA LEU A 144 -1.68 -0.59 2.89
C LEU A 144 -0.72 0.50 3.37
N SER A 145 0.47 0.10 3.81
CA SER A 145 1.56 1.01 4.16
C SER A 145 2.45 1.21 2.94
N CYS A 146 2.23 2.33 2.26
CA CYS A 146 2.97 2.74 1.07
C CYS A 146 4.24 3.48 1.48
N GLU A 147 5.29 3.44 0.65
CA GLU A 147 6.52 4.22 0.82
C GLU A 147 6.76 5.07 -0.44
N CYS A 148 6.85 6.38 -0.30
CA CYS A 148 7.11 7.26 -1.44
C CYS A 148 8.57 7.14 -1.91
N GLU A 149 8.79 6.87 -3.19
CA GLU A 149 10.15 6.75 -3.75
C GLU A 149 10.94 8.06 -3.65
N HIS A 150 10.27 9.21 -3.67
CA HIS A 150 10.87 10.54 -3.68
C HIS A 150 11.28 11.00 -2.27
N CYS A 151 10.32 11.09 -1.34
CA CYS A 151 10.60 11.61 0.00
C CYS A 151 10.93 10.52 1.04
N LYS A 152 10.84 9.24 0.67
CA LYS A 152 11.07 8.07 1.54
C LYS A 152 10.19 8.00 2.79
N ARG A 153 9.13 8.80 2.83
CA ARG A 153 8.15 8.77 3.92
C ARG A 153 7.03 7.81 3.59
N SER A 154 6.67 6.99 4.56
CA SER A 154 5.51 6.11 4.44
C SER A 154 4.20 6.86 4.66
N PHE A 155 3.11 6.30 4.14
CA PHE A 155 1.75 6.74 4.46
C PHE A 155 0.78 5.55 4.35
N LEU A 156 -0.32 5.65 5.10
CA LEU A 156 -1.33 4.59 5.15
C LEU A 156 -2.49 4.94 4.23
N ILE A 157 -2.91 3.96 3.43
CA ILE A 157 -4.11 4.05 2.60
C ILE A 157 -5.06 2.90 2.88
N ARG A 158 -6.31 3.14 2.54
CA ARG A 158 -7.34 2.13 2.35
C ARG A 158 -7.60 1.97 0.87
N SER A 159 -8.07 0.78 0.50
CA SER A 159 -8.45 0.47 -0.86
C SER A 159 -9.85 -0.14 -0.87
N TYR A 160 -10.58 0.09 -1.95
CA TYR A 160 -11.85 -0.58 -2.23
C TYR A 160 -11.80 -1.17 -3.63
N HIS A 161 -12.50 -2.28 -3.81
CA HIS A 161 -12.57 -2.95 -5.09
C HIS A 161 -13.51 -2.19 -6.03
N ALA A 162 -12.97 -1.67 -7.12
CA ALA A 162 -13.70 -0.93 -8.16
C ALA A 162 -14.03 -1.82 -9.39
N GLY A 163 -13.61 -3.09 -9.39
CA GLY A 163 -13.90 -4.02 -10.48
C GLY A 163 -15.30 -4.66 -10.42
N PHE A 164 -15.72 -5.25 -11.54
CA PHE A 164 -16.98 -6.00 -11.72
C PHE A 164 -18.27 -5.22 -11.39
N SER A 165 -18.38 -4.00 -11.95
CA SER A 165 -19.57 -3.15 -11.86
C SER A 165 -19.88 -2.56 -10.48
N GLU A 166 -18.93 -2.56 -9.56
CA GLU A 166 -19.11 -2.01 -8.20
C GLU A 166 -19.08 -0.46 -8.19
N ALA A 167 -18.05 0.17 -8.75
CA ALA A 167 -17.94 1.64 -8.83
C ALA A 167 -16.80 2.08 -9.78
N GLY A 168 -16.96 3.22 -10.43
CA GLY A 168 -15.84 3.96 -11.05
C GLY A 168 -15.19 4.90 -10.03
N TYR A 169 -13.97 5.38 -10.32
CA TYR A 169 -13.30 6.33 -9.43
C TYR A 169 -12.35 7.32 -10.11
N PHE A 170 -12.16 8.45 -9.44
CA PHE A 170 -11.28 9.54 -9.89
C PHE A 170 -10.49 10.11 -8.73
N TYR A 171 -9.24 10.48 -9.00
CA TYR A 171 -8.41 11.24 -8.07
C TYR A 171 -8.54 12.74 -8.33
N SER A 172 -8.47 13.55 -7.29
CA SER A 172 -8.40 15.01 -7.44
C SER A 172 -7.04 15.43 -8.01
N GLY A 173 -6.93 16.61 -8.60
CA GLY A 173 -5.66 17.09 -9.19
C GLY A 173 -4.52 17.18 -8.16
N SER A 174 -4.87 17.47 -6.91
CA SER A 174 -3.96 17.42 -5.76
C SER A 174 -3.57 16.01 -5.32
N GLY A 175 -4.26 14.97 -5.81
CA GLY A 175 -4.12 13.58 -5.38
C GLY A 175 -4.56 13.30 -3.93
N SER A 176 -5.09 14.30 -3.22
CA SER A 176 -5.49 14.19 -1.81
C SER A 176 -6.86 13.56 -1.61
N TYR A 177 -7.73 13.64 -2.62
CA TYR A 177 -9.12 13.22 -2.54
C TYR A 177 -9.45 12.20 -3.61
N THR A 178 -10.37 11.31 -3.29
CA THR A 178 -10.88 10.29 -4.19
C THR A 178 -12.39 10.34 -4.18
N ILE A 179 -12.97 10.37 -5.36
CA ILE A 179 -14.42 10.31 -5.55
C ILE A 179 -14.79 9.04 -6.28
N THR A 180 -15.84 8.38 -5.78
CA THR A 180 -16.50 7.25 -6.42
C THR A 180 -17.65 7.73 -7.28
N VAL A 181 -17.87 7.07 -8.40
CA VAL A 181 -19.03 7.24 -9.27
C VAL A 181 -19.74 5.90 -9.43
N ASP A 182 -21.04 5.93 -9.69
CA ASP A 182 -21.77 4.71 -10.04
C ASP A 182 -21.22 4.11 -11.35
N SER A 183 -21.12 2.78 -11.42
CA SER A 183 -20.57 2.08 -12.59
C SER A 183 -21.46 2.21 -13.83
N GLN A 184 -22.75 2.50 -13.67
CA GLN A 184 -23.72 2.64 -14.75
C GLN A 184 -23.77 4.05 -15.34
N LEU A 185 -23.05 5.02 -14.77
CA LEU A 185 -23.01 6.37 -15.33
C LEU A 185 -22.25 6.37 -16.68
N PRO A 186 -22.78 7.04 -17.72
CA PRO A 186 -22.03 7.24 -18.95
C PRO A 186 -20.66 7.85 -18.67
N GLY A 187 -19.61 7.25 -19.23
CA GLY A 187 -18.23 7.69 -19.02
C GLY A 187 -17.57 7.15 -17.74
N SER A 188 -18.30 6.40 -16.90
CA SER A 188 -17.74 5.78 -15.71
C SER A 188 -16.65 4.77 -16.07
N PRO A 189 -15.44 4.86 -15.47
CA PRO A 189 -14.37 3.94 -15.78
C PRO A 189 -14.68 2.55 -15.23
N THR A 190 -14.91 1.59 -16.13
CA THR A 190 -15.08 0.19 -15.78
C THR A 190 -13.72 -0.52 -15.76
N ALA A 191 -13.48 -1.35 -14.74
CA ALA A 191 -12.25 -2.13 -14.64
C ALA A 191 -11.99 -2.97 -15.90
N LEU A 192 -10.71 -3.08 -16.26
CA LEU A 192 -10.23 -3.86 -17.42
C LEU A 192 -10.79 -3.37 -18.77
N SER A 193 -11.21 -2.11 -18.84
CA SER A 193 -11.70 -1.48 -20.06
C SER A 193 -11.32 0.00 -20.12
N GLU A 194 -11.29 0.56 -21.33
CA GLU A 194 -11.18 1.99 -21.55
C GLU A 194 -12.58 2.59 -21.66
N PRO A 195 -12.88 3.69 -20.94
CA PRO A 195 -14.15 4.38 -21.07
C PRO A 195 -14.26 5.10 -22.42
N ASP A 196 -15.49 5.29 -22.91
CA ASP A 196 -15.73 6.15 -24.06
C ASP A 196 -15.22 7.58 -23.78
N ALA A 197 -14.38 8.11 -24.65
CA ALA A 197 -13.67 9.37 -24.40
C ALA A 197 -14.61 10.58 -24.28
N GLN A 198 -15.69 10.62 -25.07
CA GLN A 198 -16.64 11.74 -25.04
C GLN A 198 -17.49 11.69 -23.77
N ALA A 199 -17.99 10.51 -23.40
CA ALA A 199 -18.75 10.32 -22.18
C ALA A 199 -17.88 10.55 -20.93
N LEU A 200 -16.62 10.11 -20.95
CA LEU A 200 -15.66 10.36 -19.87
C LEU A 200 -15.45 11.86 -19.65
N ALA A 201 -15.17 12.61 -20.72
CA ALA A 201 -14.94 14.04 -20.63
C ALA A 201 -16.19 14.79 -20.10
N ALA A 202 -17.39 14.35 -20.51
CA ALA A 202 -18.64 14.91 -19.99
C ALA A 202 -18.82 14.61 -18.49
N LEU A 203 -18.51 13.39 -18.05
CA LEU A 203 -18.56 13.02 -16.64
C LEU A 203 -17.54 13.83 -15.82
N GLU A 204 -16.29 13.93 -16.25
CA GLU A 204 -15.25 14.71 -15.57
C GLU A 204 -15.63 16.19 -15.40
N GLN A 205 -16.29 16.79 -16.39
CA GLN A 205 -16.81 18.16 -16.31
C GLN A 205 -18.00 18.30 -15.35
N ALA A 206 -18.79 17.25 -15.17
CA ALA A 206 -19.95 17.23 -14.28
C ALA A 206 -19.58 16.91 -12.82
N LEU A 207 -18.39 16.37 -12.57
CA LEU A 207 -17.91 16.11 -11.22
C LEU A 207 -17.75 17.43 -10.44
N PRO A 208 -18.13 17.47 -9.16
CA PRO A 208 -17.87 18.64 -8.32
C PRO A 208 -16.36 18.82 -8.12
N LEU A 209 -15.93 20.03 -7.75
CA LEU A 209 -14.55 20.23 -7.30
C LEU A 209 -14.29 19.45 -6.00
N ALA A 210 -13.05 19.03 -5.81
CA ALA A 210 -12.58 18.47 -4.56
C ALA A 210 -12.62 19.51 -3.43
N PRO A 211 -12.56 19.09 -2.14
CA PRO A 211 -12.55 20.02 -1.01
C PRO A 211 -11.42 21.06 -1.03
N ASP A 212 -10.33 20.79 -1.76
CA ASP A 212 -9.24 21.75 -1.98
C ASP A 212 -9.38 22.59 -3.26
N GLY A 213 -10.51 22.49 -3.95
CA GLY A 213 -10.81 23.21 -5.19
C GLY A 213 -10.23 22.58 -6.46
N SER A 214 -9.49 21.47 -6.39
CA SER A 214 -8.97 20.79 -7.58
C SER A 214 -10.03 19.96 -8.30
N SER A 215 -9.90 19.79 -9.62
CA SER A 215 -10.79 18.97 -10.42
C SER A 215 -10.45 17.48 -10.30
N TYR A 216 -11.44 16.63 -10.53
CA TYR A 216 -11.24 15.19 -10.67
C TYR A 216 -11.04 14.82 -12.15
N ALA A 217 -10.12 13.89 -12.41
CA ALA A 217 -9.88 13.37 -13.75
C ALA A 217 -9.36 11.92 -13.70
N TYR A 218 -9.60 11.18 -14.78
CA TYR A 218 -9.38 9.74 -14.91
C TYR A 218 -7.91 9.37 -14.80
N LEU A 219 -7.05 10.25 -15.33
CA LEU A 219 -5.60 10.11 -15.32
C LEU A 219 -4.93 10.91 -14.20
N ASN A 220 -5.68 11.64 -13.36
CA ASN A 220 -5.06 12.32 -12.22
C ASN A 220 -4.31 11.29 -11.36
N PRO A 221 -3.11 11.62 -10.87
CA PRO A 221 -2.33 10.70 -10.07
C PRO A 221 -2.83 10.66 -8.63
N PHE A 222 -2.59 9.51 -7.98
CA PHE A 222 -2.63 9.44 -6.52
C PHE A 222 -1.28 9.91 -5.99
N ARG A 223 -1.25 10.98 -5.19
CA ARG A 223 -0.01 11.67 -4.81
C ARG A 223 0.40 11.34 -3.39
N CYS A 224 1.70 11.41 -3.10
CA CYS A 224 2.21 11.28 -1.75
C CYS A 224 1.72 12.46 -0.88
N PRO A 225 1.15 12.23 0.31
CA PRO A 225 0.61 13.30 1.17
C PRO A 225 1.72 14.16 1.79
N HIS A 226 2.97 13.72 1.71
CA HIS A 226 4.11 14.40 2.34
C HIS A 226 4.89 15.32 1.39
N CYS A 227 4.88 15.01 0.08
CA CYS A 227 5.67 15.76 -0.91
C CYS A 227 4.92 16.06 -2.21
N SER A 228 3.67 15.60 -2.36
CA SER A 228 2.82 15.78 -3.55
C SER A 228 3.31 15.13 -4.85
N GLU A 229 4.44 14.42 -4.81
CA GLU A 229 4.89 13.62 -5.96
C GLU A 229 3.90 12.48 -6.26
N PRO A 230 3.64 12.17 -7.56
CA PRO A 230 2.82 11.03 -7.95
C PRO A 230 3.35 9.72 -7.35
N TYR A 231 2.52 9.04 -6.57
CA TYR A 231 2.80 7.70 -6.08
C TYR A 231 2.25 6.64 -7.05
N ILE A 232 1.01 6.84 -7.51
CA ILE A 232 0.47 6.15 -8.69
C ILE A 232 0.29 7.21 -9.76
N ASP A 233 1.06 7.09 -10.85
CA ASP A 233 1.15 8.10 -11.89
C ASP A 233 0.49 7.61 -13.18
N PHE A 234 -0.81 7.85 -13.30
CA PHE A 234 -1.57 7.52 -14.50
C PHE A 234 -1.33 8.53 -15.64
N GLU A 235 -0.85 9.73 -15.35
CA GLU A 235 -0.50 10.70 -16.41
C GLU A 235 0.73 10.21 -17.18
N ALA A 236 1.76 9.77 -16.46
CA ALA A 236 2.96 9.20 -17.06
C ALA A 236 2.78 7.74 -17.52
N ASN A 237 1.81 7.01 -16.95
CA ASN A 237 1.56 5.60 -17.24
C ASN A 237 0.07 5.29 -17.50
N PRO A 238 -0.57 5.90 -18.52
CA PRO A 238 -2.02 5.80 -18.72
C PRO A 238 -2.49 4.36 -18.93
N GLY A 239 -1.68 3.51 -19.59
CA GLY A 239 -1.99 2.10 -19.82
C GLY A 239 -2.12 1.24 -18.56
N LEU A 240 -1.70 1.73 -17.39
CA LEU A 240 -1.89 1.04 -16.11
C LEU A 240 -3.31 1.22 -15.55
N ARG A 241 -4.00 2.30 -15.93
CA ARG A 241 -5.27 2.72 -15.31
C ARG A 241 -6.37 1.67 -15.40
N GLN A 242 -6.46 0.97 -16.54
CA GLN A 242 -7.46 -0.09 -16.76
C GLN A 242 -7.25 -1.32 -15.86
N ASN A 243 -6.00 -1.61 -15.50
CA ASN A 243 -5.64 -2.77 -14.68
C ASN A 243 -5.63 -2.43 -13.19
N GLU A 244 -5.67 -1.15 -12.83
CA GLU A 244 -5.79 -0.68 -11.45
C GLU A 244 -7.26 -0.62 -11.04
N TYR A 245 -7.83 -1.77 -10.72
CA TYR A 245 -9.23 -1.91 -10.29
C TYR A 245 -9.42 -1.77 -8.77
N TYR A 246 -8.46 -1.14 -8.09
CA TYR A 246 -8.57 -0.71 -6.70
C TYR A 246 -8.48 0.80 -6.61
N GLY A 247 -9.57 1.44 -6.19
CA GLY A 247 -9.54 2.85 -5.80
C GLY A 247 -8.90 2.97 -4.42
N ASN A 248 -8.14 4.05 -4.21
CA ASN A 248 -7.33 4.25 -3.00
C ASN A 248 -7.72 5.55 -2.32
N TYR A 249 -7.62 5.62 -1.00
CA TYR A 249 -7.85 6.85 -0.24
C TYR A 249 -7.06 6.81 1.06
N PHE A 250 -6.68 7.96 1.60
CA PHE A 250 -5.88 8.01 2.82
C PHE A 250 -6.62 7.41 4.02
N ALA A 251 -5.87 6.72 4.88
CA ALA A 251 -6.41 6.23 6.13
C ALA A 251 -6.96 7.40 6.97
N GLY A 252 -8.22 7.31 7.38
CA GLY A 252 -8.92 8.38 8.12
C GLY A 252 -9.59 9.44 7.23
N ALA A 253 -9.34 9.44 5.92
CA ALA A 253 -10.06 10.29 4.99
C ALA A 253 -11.44 9.72 4.63
N THR A 254 -12.38 10.61 4.35
CA THR A 254 -13.71 10.24 3.84
C THR A 254 -13.60 9.91 2.36
N LEU A 255 -14.08 8.73 1.96
CA LEU A 255 -14.28 8.40 0.56
C LEU A 255 -15.51 9.15 0.05
N LEU A 256 -15.33 9.99 -0.97
CA LEU A 256 -16.41 10.80 -1.52
C LEU A 256 -17.21 9.98 -2.52
N ARG A 257 -18.50 10.30 -2.65
CA ARG A 257 -19.40 9.67 -3.61
C ARG A 257 -20.13 10.72 -4.41
N TYR A 258 -20.03 10.62 -5.72
CA TYR A 258 -20.82 11.42 -6.65
C TYR A 258 -22.21 10.80 -6.79
N VAL A 259 -23.23 11.65 -6.65
CA VAL A 259 -24.62 11.32 -6.95
C VAL A 259 -25.09 12.43 -7.91
N PRO A 260 -25.44 12.11 -9.17
CA PRO A 260 -25.96 13.11 -10.09
C PRO A 260 -27.22 13.76 -9.51
N GLU A 261 -27.44 15.04 -9.80
CA GLU A 261 -28.72 15.66 -9.48
C GLU A 261 -29.84 14.94 -10.24
N PRO A 262 -30.99 14.67 -9.60
CA PRO A 262 -32.13 14.10 -10.29
C PRO A 262 -32.59 15.07 -11.39
N VAL A 263 -32.72 14.54 -12.61
CA VAL A 263 -33.29 15.23 -13.77
C VAL A 263 -34.78 15.48 -13.58
#